data_AF-A0A924RRY7-F1
#
_entry.id   AF-A0A924RRY7-F1
#
_cell.length_a   1.000
_cell.length_b   1.000
_cell.length_c   1.000
_cell.angle_alpha   90.00
_cell.angle_beta   90.00
_cell.angle_gamma   90.00
#
_symmetry.space_group_name_H-M   'P 1'
#
loop_
_entity.id
_entity.type
_entity.pdbx_description
1 polymer ?
#
loop_
_entity_poly.entity_id
_entity_poly.type
_entity_poly.pdbx_seq_one_letter_code
_entity_poly.pdbx_strand_id
1 'polypeptide(L)'
;MATKTYEVPAKVKTAARKGLELHEEQGYGGTEVGLEMAQKLSSGEHLSAEEVLHVSKYFPRHAGDKLEQDGKDDEKPSNGYIAWMLWGGDAGREWSEKLKAELEEKA
;
A
#
# COMPACT_ATOMS: atom_id res chain seq x y z
N MET A 1 -19.70 -18.86 3.57
CA MET A 1 -19.16 -18.21 4.79
C MET A 1 -19.09 -16.73 4.51
N ALA A 2 -19.51 -15.86 5.43
CA ALA A 2 -19.43 -14.41 5.20
C ALA A 2 -17.95 -14.01 5.14
N THR A 3 -17.48 -13.58 3.96
CA THR A 3 -16.12 -13.09 3.78
C THR A 3 -16.00 -11.83 4.62
N LYS A 4 -15.26 -11.89 5.73
CA LYS A 4 -15.04 -10.73 6.58
C LYS A 4 -14.21 -9.72 5.80
N THR A 5 -14.78 -8.55 5.57
CA THR A 5 -14.11 -7.44 4.90
C THR A 5 -13.73 -6.37 5.92
N TYR A 6 -12.70 -5.61 5.60
CA TYR A 6 -12.10 -4.60 6.46
C TYR A 6 -12.08 -3.27 5.74
N GLU A 7 -12.56 -2.22 6.40
CA GLU A 7 -12.57 -0.88 5.84
C GLU A 7 -11.14 -0.37 5.67
N VAL A 8 -10.86 0.18 4.48
CA VAL A 8 -9.56 0.80 4.18
C VAL A 8 -9.52 2.20 4.80
N PRO A 9 -8.56 2.51 5.70
CA PRO A 9 -8.48 3.82 6.32
C PRO A 9 -8.19 4.93 5.32
N ALA A 10 -8.73 6.13 5.55
CA ALA A 10 -8.57 7.27 4.64
C ALA A 10 -7.09 7.59 4.32
N LYS A 11 -6.18 7.48 5.31
CA LYS A 11 -4.75 7.69 5.10
C LYS A 11 -4.13 6.70 4.10
N VAL A 12 -4.59 5.44 4.11
CA VAL A 12 -4.16 4.39 3.18
C VAL A 12 -4.65 4.72 1.77
N LYS A 13 -5.92 5.14 1.65
CA LYS A 13 -6.51 5.58 0.36
C LYS A 13 -5.74 6.75 -0.24
N THR A 14 -5.43 7.76 0.58
CA THR A 14 -4.64 8.93 0.15
C THR A 14 -3.24 8.53 -0.29
N ALA A 15 -2.58 7.62 0.43
CA ALA A 15 -1.25 7.16 0.06
C ALA A 15 -1.27 6.39 -1.27
N ALA A 16 -2.20 5.44 -1.43
CA ALA A 16 -2.36 4.67 -2.66
C ALA A 16 -2.65 5.58 -3.87
N ARG A 17 -3.50 6.59 -3.69
CA ARG A 17 -3.78 7.60 -4.71
C ARG A 17 -2.52 8.38 -5.10
N LYS A 18 -1.75 8.86 -4.12
CA LYS A 18 -0.48 9.56 -4.38
C LYS A 18 0.51 8.64 -5.11
N GLY A 19 0.56 7.36 -4.76
CA GLY A 19 1.40 6.39 -5.48
C GLY A 19 1.02 6.23 -6.95
N LEU A 20 -0.29 6.20 -7.26
CA LEU A 20 -0.79 6.14 -8.64
C LEU A 20 -0.45 7.40 -9.43
N GLU A 21 -0.63 8.57 -8.83
CA GLU A 21 -0.28 9.87 -9.43
C GLU A 21 1.23 9.92 -9.74
N LEU A 22 2.08 9.55 -8.79
CA LEU A 22 3.52 9.52 -9.00
C LEU A 22 3.95 8.50 -10.07
N HIS A 23 3.30 7.33 -10.13
CA HIS A 23 3.57 6.35 -11.18
C HIS A 23 3.22 6.89 -12.57
N GLU A 24 2.09 7.58 -12.70
CA GLU A 24 1.65 8.20 -13.94
C GLU A 24 2.58 9.33 -14.38
N GLU A 25 3.01 10.19 -13.45
CA GLU A 25 3.93 11.31 -13.72
C GLU A 25 5.33 10.84 -14.10
N GLN A 26 5.84 9.80 -13.43
CA GLN A 26 7.22 9.36 -13.60
C GLN A 26 7.39 8.27 -14.65
N GLY A 27 6.35 7.47 -14.92
CA GLY A 27 6.38 6.31 -15.81
C GLY A 27 7.16 5.11 -15.24
N TYR A 28 7.45 5.10 -13.93
CA TYR A 28 8.15 4.02 -13.24
C TYR A 28 7.66 3.88 -11.78
N GLY A 29 8.07 2.81 -11.11
CA GLY A 29 7.78 2.57 -9.70
C GLY A 29 6.52 1.72 -9.49
N GLY A 30 6.71 0.48 -9.07
CA GLY A 30 5.64 -0.51 -8.88
C GLY A 30 5.57 -1.56 -10.00
N THR A 31 4.84 -2.63 -9.72
CA THR A 31 4.50 -3.69 -10.68
C THR A 31 3.02 -3.62 -11.01
N GLU A 32 2.56 -4.34 -12.02
CA GLU A 32 1.13 -4.47 -12.37
C GLU A 32 0.29 -4.85 -11.14
N VAL A 33 0.77 -5.81 -10.33
CA VAL A 33 0.13 -6.20 -9.06
C VAL A 33 0.04 -5.04 -8.06
N GLY A 34 1.10 -4.22 -7.97
CA GLY A 34 1.11 -3.05 -7.09
C GLY A 34 0.14 -1.96 -7.55
N LEU A 35 -0.01 -1.76 -8.87
CA LEU A 35 -0.95 -0.81 -9.45
C LEU A 35 -2.41 -1.25 -9.23
N GLU A 36 -2.71 -2.53 -9.47
CA GLU A 36 -4.02 -3.10 -9.20
C GLU A 36 -4.40 -2.98 -7.72
N MET A 37 -3.45 -3.28 -6.82
CA MET A 37 -3.68 -3.14 -5.38
C MET A 37 -3.86 -1.67 -4.98
N ALA A 38 -3.09 -0.75 -5.55
CA ALA A 38 -3.24 0.67 -5.30
C ALA A 38 -4.59 1.20 -5.78
N GLN A 39 -5.08 0.74 -6.94
CA GLN A 39 -6.43 1.06 -7.40
C GLN A 39 -7.49 0.53 -6.44
N LYS A 40 -7.35 -0.71 -5.97
CA LYS A 40 -8.24 -1.28 -4.95
C LYS A 40 -8.19 -0.52 -3.62
N LEU A 41 -7.01 -0.08 -3.19
CA LEU A 41 -6.86 0.69 -1.96
C LEU A 41 -7.40 2.12 -2.10
N SER A 42 -7.23 2.75 -3.25
CA SER A 42 -7.66 4.14 -3.47
C SER A 42 -9.16 4.26 -3.72
N SER A 43 -9.75 3.29 -4.44
CA SER A 43 -11.18 3.26 -4.79
C SER A 43 -12.02 2.37 -3.87
N GLY A 44 -11.43 1.33 -3.29
CA GLY A 44 -12.13 0.33 -2.49
C GLY A 44 -12.41 0.83 -1.08
N GLU A 45 -13.66 0.71 -0.67
CA GLU A 45 -14.05 0.95 0.72
C GLU A 45 -13.62 -0.20 1.62
N HIS A 46 -13.61 -1.43 1.11
CA HIS A 46 -13.38 -2.64 1.90
C HIS A 46 -12.48 -3.65 1.19
N LEU A 47 -11.56 -4.28 1.93
CA LEU A 47 -10.71 -5.39 1.48
C LEU A 47 -11.00 -6.67 2.26
N SER A 48 -10.85 -7.82 1.61
CA SER A 48 -10.93 -9.13 2.28
C SER A 48 -9.72 -9.38 3.19
N ALA A 49 -9.87 -10.31 4.15
CA ALA A 49 -8.76 -10.73 5.01
C ALA A 49 -7.50 -11.15 4.22
N GLU A 50 -7.69 -11.87 3.11
CA GLU A 50 -6.59 -12.33 2.25
C GLU A 50 -5.87 -11.16 1.56
N GLU A 51 -6.61 -10.17 1.09
CA GLU A 51 -6.04 -8.96 0.48
C GLU A 51 -5.28 -8.12 1.52
N VAL A 52 -5.82 -7.96 2.73
CA VAL A 52 -5.10 -7.27 3.81
C VAL A 52 -3.81 -8.01 4.17
N LEU A 53 -3.85 -9.33 4.25
CA LEU A 53 -2.65 -10.14 4.48
C LEU A 53 -1.64 -10.00 3.34
N HIS A 54 -2.11 -9.89 2.09
CA HIS A 54 -1.24 -9.62 0.94
C HIS A 54 -0.54 -8.27 1.08
N VAL A 55 -1.27 -7.22 1.47
CA VAL A 55 -0.73 -5.89 1.74
C VAL A 55 0.32 -5.94 2.86
N SER A 56 0.02 -6.62 3.97
CA SER A 56 0.98 -6.74 5.10
C SER A 56 2.29 -7.45 4.73
N LYS A 57 2.23 -8.37 3.77
CA LYS A 57 3.39 -9.13 3.31
C LYS A 57 4.35 -8.29 2.47
N TYR A 58 3.87 -7.22 1.84
CA TYR A 58 4.70 -6.35 1.00
C TYR A 58 5.74 -5.58 1.82
N PHE A 59 5.30 -4.84 2.83
CA PHE A 59 6.13 -3.92 3.60
C PHE A 59 7.43 -4.49 4.22
N PRO A 60 7.46 -5.65 4.89
CA PRO A 60 8.69 -6.15 5.49
C PRO A 60 9.77 -6.50 4.46
N ARG A 61 9.38 -6.78 3.19
CA ARG A 61 10.33 -7.05 2.11
C ARG A 61 10.92 -5.78 1.50
N HIS A 62 10.21 -4.66 1.66
CA HIS A 62 10.52 -3.37 1.03
C HIS A 62 10.90 -2.29 2.06
N ALA A 63 11.00 -2.63 3.35
CA ALA A 63 11.38 -1.69 4.41
C ALA A 63 12.81 -1.15 4.28
N GLY A 64 13.68 -1.85 3.54
CA GLY A 64 15.05 -1.42 3.24
C GLY A 64 15.21 -0.66 1.93
N ASP A 65 14.11 -0.40 1.20
CA ASP A 65 14.16 0.36 -0.05
C ASP A 65 14.45 1.85 0.22
N LYS A 66 14.84 2.59 -0.82
CA LYS A 66 15.16 4.03 -0.71
C LYS A 66 13.89 4.88 -0.54
N LEU A 67 13.25 4.81 0.62
CA LEU A 67 11.98 5.50 0.91
C LEU A 67 12.16 7.01 1.18
N GLU A 68 13.38 7.47 1.44
CA GLU A 68 13.69 8.86 1.76
C GLU A 68 13.55 9.80 0.55
N GLN A 69 13.63 9.25 -0.67
CA GLN A 69 13.45 10.01 -1.92
C GLN A 69 11.96 10.09 -2.26
N ASP A 70 11.26 11.00 -1.62
CA ASP A 70 9.80 11.16 -1.70
C ASP A 70 9.31 12.08 -2.82
N GLY A 71 10.24 12.59 -3.63
CA GLY A 71 9.96 13.46 -4.76
C GLY A 71 9.78 14.95 -4.39
N LYS A 72 10.18 15.36 -3.18
CA LYS A 72 10.20 16.77 -2.78
C LYS A 72 11.41 17.51 -3.37
N ASP A 73 11.34 18.84 -3.38
CA ASP A 73 12.43 19.74 -3.77
C ASP A 73 12.99 19.49 -5.18
N ASP A 74 12.10 19.19 -6.14
CA ASP A 74 12.43 18.85 -7.52
C ASP A 74 13.30 17.57 -7.69
N GLU A 75 13.50 16.79 -6.62
CA GLU A 75 14.12 15.47 -6.72
C GLU A 75 13.17 14.44 -7.29
N LYS A 76 13.72 13.47 -8.03
CA LYS A 76 12.94 12.35 -8.55
C LYS A 76 12.62 11.37 -7.42
N PRO A 77 11.34 11.00 -7.21
CA PRO A 77 10.99 9.97 -6.24
C PRO A 77 11.64 8.65 -6.64
N SER A 78 12.08 7.84 -5.67
CA SER A 78 12.64 6.53 -6.00
C SER A 78 11.55 5.55 -6.44
N ASN A 79 11.94 4.54 -7.21
CA ASN A 79 11.08 3.40 -7.53
C ASN A 79 10.47 2.76 -6.27
N GLY A 80 11.27 2.67 -5.20
CA GLY A 80 10.85 2.09 -3.92
C GLY A 80 9.82 2.96 -3.22
N TYR A 81 9.98 4.28 -3.23
CA TYR A 81 9.00 5.20 -2.65
C TYR A 81 7.66 5.15 -3.37
N ILE A 82 7.64 5.20 -4.71
CA ILE A 82 6.40 5.10 -5.50
C ILE A 82 5.70 3.77 -5.18
N ALA A 83 6.43 2.66 -5.22
CA ALA A 83 5.89 1.35 -4.90
C ALA A 83 5.36 1.30 -3.45
N TRP A 84 6.09 1.85 -2.48
CA TRP A 84 5.64 1.95 -1.09
C TRP A 84 4.31 2.70 -0.96
N MET A 85 4.17 3.81 -1.66
CA MET A 85 2.94 4.61 -1.68
C MET A 85 1.78 3.86 -2.34
N LEU A 86 2.02 3.14 -3.45
CA LEU A 86 1.01 2.30 -4.12
C LEU A 86 0.39 1.28 -3.16
N TRP A 87 1.18 0.69 -2.27
CA TRP A 87 0.70 -0.26 -1.27
C TRP A 87 0.05 0.38 -0.04
N GLY A 88 -0.05 1.71 0.01
CA GLY A 88 -0.72 2.45 1.08
C GLY A 88 0.21 3.16 2.06
N GLY A 89 1.52 3.17 1.79
CA GLY A 89 2.52 3.85 2.61
C GLY A 89 2.61 3.34 4.04
N ASP A 90 3.16 4.16 4.95
CA ASP A 90 3.29 3.77 6.37
C ASP A 90 1.94 3.50 7.02
N ALA A 91 0.89 4.23 6.63
CA ALA A 91 -0.46 3.98 7.10
C ALA A 91 -0.96 2.59 6.69
N GLY A 92 -0.66 2.17 5.46
CA GLY A 92 -1.01 0.84 4.94
C GLY A 92 -0.26 -0.26 5.67
N ARG A 93 1.02 -0.02 6.00
CA ARG A 93 1.84 -0.93 6.80
C ARG A 93 1.23 -1.15 8.19
N GLU A 94 1.06 -0.08 8.95
CA GLU A 94 0.53 -0.16 10.32
C GLU A 94 -0.86 -0.80 10.37
N TRP A 95 -1.74 -0.41 9.43
CA TRP A 95 -3.09 -0.95 9.34
C TRP A 95 -3.10 -2.46 9.02
N SER A 96 -2.34 -2.86 8.00
CA SER A 96 -2.32 -4.25 7.55
C SER A 96 -1.59 -5.19 8.52
N GLU A 97 -0.52 -4.71 9.17
CA GLU A 97 0.20 -5.45 10.22
C GLU A 97 -0.68 -5.66 11.45
N LYS A 98 -1.42 -4.64 11.87
CA LYS A 98 -2.38 -4.76 12.98
C LYS A 98 -3.46 -5.81 12.68
N LEU A 99 -4.08 -5.72 11.50
CA LEU A 99 -5.10 -6.68 11.10
C LEU A 99 -4.55 -8.10 10.94
N LYS A 100 -3.33 -8.24 10.42
CA LYS A 100 -2.64 -9.53 10.37
C LYS A 100 -2.51 -10.15 11.76
N ALA A 101 -2.03 -9.38 12.74
CA ALA A 101 -1.90 -9.86 14.12
C ALA A 101 -3.27 -10.29 14.71
N GLU A 102 -4.32 -9.49 14.48
CA GLU A 102 -5.69 -9.83 14.92
C GLU A 102 -6.26 -11.09 14.24
N LEU A 103 -5.87 -11.35 12.99
CA LEU A 103 -6.27 -12.54 12.24
C LEU A 103 -5.51 -13.80 12.71
N GLU A 104 -4.21 -13.66 13.01
CA GLU A 104 -3.36 -14.74 13.51
C GLU A 104 -3.73 -15.14 14.94
N GLU A 105 -4.14 -14.20 15.79
CA GLU A 105 -4.60 -14.51 17.17
C GLU A 105 -5.92 -15.30 17.19
N LYS A 106 -6.74 -15.18 16.15
CA LYS A 106 -8.07 -15.81 16.07
C LYS A 106 -8.11 -17.09 15.22
N ALA A 107 -6.95 -17.53 14.71
CA ALA A 107 -6.78 -18.76 13.95
C ALA A 107 -6.38 -19.93 14.87
#